data_AF-A0A6I4ZYB2-F1
#
_entry.id   AF-A0A6I4ZYB2-F1
#
_cell.length_a   1.000
_cell.length_b   1.000
_cell.length_c   1.000
_cell.angle_alpha   90.00
_cell.angle_beta   90.00
_cell.angle_gamma   90.00
#
_symmetry.space_group_name_H-M   'P 1'
#
loop_
_entity.id
_entity.type
_entity.pdbx_description
1 polymer ?
#
loop_
_entity_poly.entity_id
_entity_poly.type
_entity_poly.pdbx_seq_one_letter_code
_entity_poly.pdbx_strand_id
1 'polypeptide(L)'
;MVCIFIIIMMVGCTSDQTSNQEVREKIEAYITESLEYEAGSYVKVNSQIIMSGTDEQLSVETRQIKDYFTKQGSYIKTKLIHSSTKQNSDEEEVIEKEPMTILLPVDLALDESKTFPSGEELDEKESEKVKQHIIATFDDAF
;
A
#
# COMPACT_ATOMS: atom_id res chain seq x y z
N MET A 1 -54.09 22.01 -49.55
CA MET A 1 -53.50 20.73 -49.12
C MET A 1 -52.00 20.95 -49.05
N VAL A 2 -51.50 21.29 -47.86
CA VAL A 2 -50.09 21.66 -47.61
C VAL A 2 -49.53 20.59 -46.70
N CYS A 3 -48.60 19.78 -47.23
CA CYS A 3 -47.92 18.73 -46.49
C CYS A 3 -46.89 19.36 -45.55
N ILE A 4 -47.16 19.32 -44.25
CA ILE A 4 -46.21 19.65 -43.19
C ILE A 4 -45.33 18.40 -42.98
N PHE A 5 -44.07 18.48 -43.40
CA PHE A 5 -43.03 17.50 -43.03
C PHE A 5 -42.44 17.92 -41.68
N ILE A 6 -42.84 17.22 -40.60
CA ILE A 6 -42.18 17.32 -39.29
C ILE A 6 -40.98 16.38 -39.33
N ILE A 7 -39.77 16.94 -39.40
CA ILE A 7 -38.52 16.23 -39.21
C ILE A 7 -38.30 16.09 -37.70
N ILE A 8 -38.55 14.89 -37.18
CA ILE A 8 -38.20 14.51 -35.81
C ILE A 8 -36.70 14.22 -35.79
N MET A 9 -35.89 15.19 -35.38
CA MET A 9 -34.49 14.93 -34.99
C MET A 9 -34.51 14.15 -33.67
N MET A 10 -34.36 12.84 -33.75
CA MET A 10 -33.89 12.04 -32.61
C MET A 10 -32.42 12.36 -32.40
N VAL A 11 -32.14 13.31 -31.49
CA VAL A 11 -30.81 13.46 -30.90
C VAL A 11 -30.62 12.24 -29.99
N GLY A 12 -29.91 11.25 -30.50
CA GLY A 12 -29.46 10.12 -29.71
C GLY A 12 -28.55 10.63 -28.60
N CYS A 13 -28.98 10.48 -27.36
CA CYS A 13 -28.08 10.52 -26.22
C CYS A 13 -27.13 9.33 -26.36
N THR A 14 -25.91 9.60 -26.84
CA THR A 14 -24.78 8.70 -26.61
C THR A 14 -24.52 8.72 -25.11
N SER A 15 -25.02 7.70 -24.42
CA SER A 15 -24.64 7.41 -23.05
C SER A 15 -23.16 7.06 -23.03
N ASP A 16 -22.34 7.99 -22.55
CA ASP A 16 -20.97 7.72 -22.13
C ASP A 16 -21.03 6.62 -21.06
N GLN A 17 -20.71 5.38 -21.46
CA GLN A 17 -20.35 4.33 -20.50
C GLN A 17 -18.96 4.68 -19.97
N THR A 18 -18.91 5.61 -19.02
CA THR A 18 -17.77 5.72 -18.12
C THR A 18 -17.79 4.46 -17.26
N SER A 19 -17.00 3.45 -17.63
CA SER A 19 -16.72 2.33 -16.75
C SER A 19 -16.05 2.88 -15.49
N ASN A 20 -16.83 3.07 -14.42
CA ASN A 20 -16.30 3.47 -13.12
C ASN A 20 -15.40 2.33 -12.62
N GLN A 21 -14.09 2.45 -12.84
CA GLN A 21 -13.11 1.57 -12.23
C GLN A 21 -13.08 1.87 -10.73
N GLU A 22 -13.46 0.89 -9.92
CA GLU A 22 -13.44 1.03 -8.46
C GLU A 22 -11.98 1.00 -8.00
N VAL A 23 -11.57 1.98 -7.18
CA VAL A 23 -10.25 2.02 -6.54
C VAL A 23 -10.45 1.89 -5.04
N ARG A 24 -9.84 0.87 -4.43
CA ARG A 24 -9.80 0.65 -2.99
C ARG A 24 -8.34 0.70 -2.54
N GLU A 25 -8.09 1.47 -1.50
CA GLU A 25 -6.76 1.62 -0.92
C GLU A 25 -6.80 1.21 0.54
N LYS A 26 -5.79 0.47 0.98
CA LYS A 26 -5.59 0.10 2.38
C LYS A 26 -4.19 0.50 2.81
N ILE A 27 -4.11 1.22 3.93
CA ILE A 27 -2.84 1.60 4.57
C ILE A 27 -2.75 0.86 5.90
N GLU A 28 -1.59 0.27 6.18
CA GLU A 28 -1.34 -0.52 7.38
C GLU A 28 0.01 -0.17 7.99
N ALA A 29 0.09 -0.19 9.32
CA ALA A 29 1.33 -0.20 10.05
C ALA A 29 1.30 -1.31 11.11
N TYR A 30 2.30 -2.18 11.11
CA TYR A 30 2.34 -3.29 12.05
C TYR A 30 3.75 -3.80 12.28
N ILE A 31 3.90 -4.62 13.31
CA ILE A 31 5.13 -5.34 13.66
C ILE A 31 4.89 -6.83 13.55
N THR A 32 5.84 -7.57 12.99
CA THR A 32 5.81 -9.03 12.86
C THR A 32 7.17 -9.64 13.21
N GLU A 33 7.18 -10.93 13.57
CA GLU A 33 8.43 -11.69 13.65
C GLU A 33 9.08 -11.76 12.26
N SER A 34 10.41 -11.68 12.23
CA SER A 34 11.19 -11.85 11.01
C SER A 34 11.58 -13.31 10.82
N LEU A 35 11.39 -13.82 9.61
CA LEU A 35 11.79 -15.19 9.22
C LEU A 35 13.19 -15.24 8.57
N GLU A 36 13.79 -14.08 8.29
CA GLU A 36 15.06 -13.98 7.54
C GLU A 36 16.30 -14.13 8.43
N TYR A 37 16.18 -13.88 9.74
CA TYR A 37 17.32 -13.79 10.65
C TYR A 37 17.27 -14.86 11.74
N GLU A 38 17.15 -14.46 13.01
CA GLU A 38 17.12 -15.36 14.17
C GLU A 38 15.75 -15.36 14.85
N ALA A 39 15.47 -16.39 15.65
CA ALA A 39 14.24 -16.47 16.42
C ALA A 39 14.08 -15.24 17.34
N GLY A 40 12.93 -14.57 17.27
CA GLY A 40 12.69 -13.32 17.98
C GLY A 40 13.26 -12.07 17.31
N SER A 41 13.93 -12.15 16.16
CA SER A 41 14.12 -10.94 15.34
C SER A 41 12.77 -10.46 14.81
N TYR A 42 12.64 -9.16 14.50
CA TYR A 42 11.36 -8.58 14.13
C TYR A 42 11.47 -7.55 13.01
N VAL A 43 10.33 -7.28 12.39
CA VAL A 43 10.16 -6.35 11.28
C VAL A 43 9.05 -5.37 11.62
N LYS A 44 9.33 -4.08 11.43
CA LYS A 44 8.34 -3.01 11.42
C LYS A 44 7.94 -2.76 9.97
N VAL A 45 6.64 -2.67 9.69
CA VAL A 45 6.10 -2.52 8.33
C VAL A 45 5.21 -1.29 8.24
N ASN A 46 5.46 -0.45 7.24
CA ASN A 46 4.46 0.47 6.70
C ASN A 46 4.08 -0.03 5.30
N SER A 47 2.80 -0.26 5.05
CA SER A 47 2.30 -0.90 3.83
C SER A 47 1.15 -0.10 3.22
N GLN A 48 1.17 0.04 1.90
CA GLN A 48 0.10 0.59 1.09
C GLN A 48 -0.30 -0.46 0.05
N ILE A 49 -1.58 -0.82 0.04
CA ILE A 49 -2.17 -1.77 -0.91
C ILE A 49 -3.23 -1.02 -1.71
N ILE A 50 -3.05 -0.94 -3.02
CA ILE A 50 -3.98 -0.29 -3.95
C ILE A 50 -4.58 -1.37 -4.84
N MET A 51 -5.88 -1.57 -4.71
CA MET A 51 -6.67 -2.44 -5.57
C MET A 51 -7.47 -1.56 -6.52
N SER A 52 -7.36 -1.79 -7.82
CA SER A 52 -8.14 -1.06 -8.80
C SER A 52 -8.63 -1.98 -9.91
N GLY A 53 -9.89 -1.84 -10.32
CA GLY A 53 -10.41 -2.74 -11.34
C GLY A 53 -11.91 -2.93 -11.34
N THR A 54 -12.32 -3.94 -12.09
CA THR A 54 -13.65 -4.54 -12.08
C THR A 54 -13.54 -6.02 -11.70
N ASP A 55 -14.66 -6.71 -11.51
CA ASP A 55 -14.70 -8.15 -11.20
C ASP A 55 -13.93 -9.00 -12.24
N GLU A 56 -13.83 -8.53 -13.49
CA GLU A 56 -13.13 -9.23 -14.58
C GLU A 56 -11.65 -8.85 -14.71
N GLN A 57 -11.26 -7.67 -14.22
CA GLN A 57 -9.88 -7.16 -14.35
C GLN A 57 -9.46 -6.45 -13.06
N LEU A 58 -8.80 -7.19 -12.17
CA LEU A 58 -8.27 -6.69 -10.90
C LEU A 58 -6.77 -6.40 -11.00
N SER A 59 -6.38 -5.16 -10.75
CA SER A 59 -4.99 -4.74 -10.51
C SER A 59 -4.76 -4.62 -9.02
N VAL A 60 -3.63 -5.16 -8.55
CA VAL A 60 -3.15 -4.97 -7.18
C VAL A 60 -1.74 -4.41 -7.26
N GLU A 61 -1.54 -3.27 -6.60
CA GLU A 61 -0.24 -2.66 -6.38
C GLU A 61 0.04 -2.65 -4.88
N THR A 62 1.24 -3.06 -4.48
CA THR A 62 1.67 -3.08 -3.09
C THR A 62 2.99 -2.35 -2.94
N ARG A 63 3.09 -1.46 -1.96
CA ARG A 63 4.32 -0.76 -1.57
C ARG A 63 4.57 -1.00 -0.09
N GLN A 64 5.75 -1.50 0.26
CA GLN A 64 6.10 -1.81 1.64
C GLN A 64 7.47 -1.23 2.01
N ILE A 65 7.52 -0.55 3.14
CA ILE A 65 8.75 -0.19 3.84
C ILE A 65 8.90 -1.16 5.00
N LYS A 66 9.97 -1.97 4.98
CA LYS A 66 10.28 -2.94 6.03
C LYS A 66 11.59 -2.59 6.72
N ASP A 67 11.51 -2.22 7.99
CA ASP A 67 12.70 -2.04 8.83
C ASP A 67 12.93 -3.30 9.66
N TYR A 68 14.12 -3.88 9.51
CA TYR A 68 14.53 -5.10 10.18
C TYR A 68 15.34 -4.79 11.43
N PHE A 69 15.05 -5.52 12.52
CA PHE A 69 15.71 -5.36 13.80
C PHE A 69 16.15 -6.71 14.39
N THR A 70 17.26 -6.70 15.12
CA THR A 70 17.70 -7.84 15.95
C THR A 70 16.77 -8.03 17.14
N LYS A 71 16.91 -9.17 17.84
CA LYS A 71 16.20 -9.40 19.11
C LYS A 71 16.52 -8.35 20.18
N GLN A 72 17.67 -7.70 20.12
CA GLN A 72 18.07 -6.64 21.06
C GLN A 72 17.56 -5.26 20.63
N GLY A 73 16.78 -5.18 19.54
CA GLY A 73 16.25 -3.92 19.00
C GLY A 73 17.25 -3.12 18.17
N SER A 74 18.40 -3.70 17.82
CA SER A 74 19.37 -3.03 16.94
C SER A 74 18.86 -3.06 15.50
N TYR A 75 18.85 -1.92 14.83
CA TYR A 75 18.50 -1.82 13.42
C TYR A 75 19.50 -2.58 12.53
N ILE A 76 18.98 -3.25 11.51
CA ILE A 76 19.77 -4.06 10.57
C ILE A 76 19.77 -3.41 9.19
N LYS A 77 18.59 -3.25 8.58
CA LYS A 77 18.41 -2.73 7.22
C LYS A 77 16.97 -2.27 6.99
N THR A 78 16.77 -1.47 5.96
CA THR A 78 15.45 -1.16 5.40
C THR A 78 15.34 -1.84 4.05
N LYS A 79 14.19 -2.44 3.77
CA LYS A 79 13.85 -3.01 2.48
C LYS A 79 12.60 -2.32 1.95
N LEU A 80 12.70 -1.76 0.75
CA LEU A 80 11.56 -1.29 -0.03
C LEU A 80 11.12 -2.41 -0.96
N ILE A 81 9.82 -2.69 -0.99
CA ILE A 81 9.23 -3.70 -1.86
C ILE A 81 8.07 -3.06 -2.62
N HIS A 82 8.14 -3.09 -3.95
CA HIS A 82 7.06 -2.70 -4.86
C HIS A 82 6.63 -3.90 -5.69
N SER A 83 5.34 -4.20 -5.72
CA SER A 83 4.79 -5.29 -6.52
C SER A 83 3.55 -4.80 -7.26
N SER A 84 3.42 -5.15 -8.54
CA SER A 84 2.30 -4.74 -9.38
C SER A 84 1.85 -5.89 -10.28
N THR A 85 0.63 -6.39 -10.07
CA THR A 85 0.08 -7.47 -10.89
C THR A 85 -0.24 -7.03 -12.32
N LYS A 86 -0.58 -5.75 -12.51
CA LYS A 86 -0.89 -5.20 -13.84
C LYS A 86 0.34 -5.08 -14.73
N GLN A 87 1.51 -4.80 -14.14
CA GLN A 87 2.78 -4.68 -14.86
C GLN A 87 3.57 -6.00 -14.86
N ASN A 88 3.14 -7.02 -14.11
CA ASN A 88 3.93 -8.22 -13.83
C ASN A 88 5.35 -7.86 -13.37
N SER A 89 5.45 -6.87 -12.49
CA SER A 89 6.71 -6.38 -11.93
C SER A 89 6.75 -6.60 -10.43
N ASP A 90 7.89 -7.08 -9.96
CA ASP A 90 8.27 -7.14 -8.56
C ASP A 90 9.65 -6.49 -8.45
N GLU A 91 9.73 -5.38 -7.73
CA GLU A 91 10.94 -4.60 -7.51
C GLU A 91 11.25 -4.54 -6.02
N GLU A 92 12.52 -4.75 -5.69
CA GLU A 92 12.99 -4.70 -4.31
C GLU A 92 14.29 -3.89 -4.24
N GLU A 93 14.36 -3.00 -3.26
CA GLU A 93 15.58 -2.23 -2.98
C GLU A 93 15.95 -2.36 -1.50
N VAL A 94 17.23 -2.58 -1.23
CA VAL A 94 17.78 -2.61 0.14
C VAL A 94 18.51 -1.31 0.38
N ILE A 95 18.08 -0.60 1.43
CA ILE A 95 18.62 0.70 1.82
C ILE A 95 19.35 0.54 3.15
N GLU A 96 20.63 0.90 3.16
CA GLU A 96 21.47 1.01 4.36
C GLU A 96 21.39 2.44 4.94
N LYS A 97 20.21 2.86 5.39
CA LYS A 97 19.95 4.18 6.02
C LYS A 97 19.42 4.00 7.44
N GLU A 98 18.93 5.07 8.07
CA GLU A 98 18.16 4.98 9.32
C GLU A 98 16.81 4.28 9.09
N PRO A 99 16.19 3.70 10.14
CA PRO A 99 14.84 3.14 10.04
C PRO A 99 13.86 4.18 9.49
N MET A 100 13.00 3.77 8.55
CA MET A 100 12.12 4.69 7.84
C MET A 100 10.69 4.68 8.39
N THR A 101 10.22 3.62 9.04
CA THR A 101 8.83 3.49 9.54
C THR A 101 8.47 4.53 10.61
N ILE A 102 7.27 5.15 10.49
CA ILE A 102 6.98 6.43 11.21
C ILE A 102 5.89 6.41 12.31
N LEU A 103 5.12 5.33 12.48
CA LEU A 103 4.06 5.23 13.51
C LEU A 103 4.19 4.01 14.41
N LEU A 104 5.32 3.32 14.34
CA LEU A 104 5.54 2.11 15.11
C LEU A 104 6.42 2.43 16.33
N PRO A 105 6.16 1.82 17.49
CA PRO A 105 6.96 2.01 18.69
C PRO A 105 8.46 1.91 18.37
N VAL A 106 9.25 2.92 18.78
CA VAL A 106 10.70 2.96 18.51
C VAL A 106 11.39 1.79 19.21
N ASP A 107 11.03 1.54 20.47
CA ASP A 107 11.59 0.48 21.30
C ASP A 107 10.57 -0.65 21.51
N LEU A 108 10.71 -1.73 20.74
CA LEU A 108 9.98 -2.96 21.03
C LEU A 108 10.79 -3.82 22.00
N ALA A 109 10.47 -3.76 23.29
CA ALA A 109 10.92 -4.80 24.21
C ALA A 109 10.23 -6.11 23.81
N LEU A 110 11.01 -7.08 23.32
CA LEU A 110 10.55 -8.44 23.02
C LEU A 110 10.43 -9.22 24.32
N ASP A 111 9.33 -8.95 25.01
CA ASP A 111 8.78 -9.89 25.98
C ASP A 111 8.22 -11.10 25.20
N GLU A 112 8.48 -12.32 25.68
CA GLU A 112 7.93 -13.56 25.13
C GLU A 112 6.39 -13.60 25.12
N SER A 113 5.74 -12.68 25.85
CA SER A 113 4.28 -12.48 25.84
C SER A 113 3.77 -11.69 24.63
N LYS A 114 4.64 -11.00 23.89
CA LYS A 114 4.20 -10.18 22.75
C LYS A 114 3.75 -11.07 21.60
N THR A 115 2.50 -10.87 21.19
CA THR A 115 1.90 -11.58 20.06
C THR A 115 2.25 -10.86 18.76
N PHE A 116 2.73 -11.62 17.77
CA PHE A 116 2.85 -11.16 16.39
C PHE A 116 1.71 -11.73 15.53
N PRO A 117 1.24 -11.01 14.51
CA PRO A 117 1.51 -9.59 14.22
C PRO A 117 0.82 -8.67 15.24
N SER A 118 1.48 -7.57 15.60
CA SER A 118 0.90 -6.50 16.42
C SER A 118 0.77 -5.25 15.55
N GLY A 119 -0.47 -4.93 15.17
CA GLY A 119 -0.81 -3.71 14.43
C GLY A 119 -1.74 -2.84 15.27
N GLU A 120 -1.72 -1.54 15.00
CA GLU A 120 -2.72 -0.60 15.51
C GLU A 120 -3.71 -0.30 14.37
N GLU A 121 -5.01 -0.21 14.68
CA GLU A 121 -5.96 0.36 13.73
C GLU A 121 -5.60 1.84 13.55
N LEU A 122 -5.20 2.21 12.34
CA LEU A 122 -4.80 3.59 12.03
C LEU A 122 -6.05 4.46 11.92
N ASP A 123 -6.05 5.60 12.62
CA ASP A 123 -7.03 6.63 12.32
C ASP A 123 -6.76 7.28 10.95
N GLU A 124 -7.70 8.08 10.44
CA GLU A 124 -7.60 8.70 9.11
C GLU A 124 -6.33 9.56 8.96
N LYS A 125 -5.93 10.26 10.02
CA LYS A 125 -4.77 11.16 10.02
C LYS A 125 -3.47 10.37 10.06
N GLU A 126 -3.43 9.28 10.81
CA GLU A 126 -2.32 8.33 10.88
C GLU A 126 -2.13 7.60 9.56
N SER A 127 -3.23 7.09 8.99
CA SER A 127 -3.26 6.50 7.65
C SER A 127 -2.70 7.45 6.60
N GLU A 128 -3.14 8.72 6.60
CA GLU A 128 -2.65 9.71 5.65
C GLU A 128 -1.15 10.00 5.84
N LYS A 129 -0.67 10.10 7.09
CA LYS A 129 0.78 10.27 7.35
C LYS A 129 1.60 9.12 6.80
N VAL A 130 1.19 7.88 7.08
CA VAL A 130 1.89 6.67 6.59
C VAL A 130 1.88 6.64 5.07
N LYS A 131 0.74 6.96 4.45
CA LYS A 131 0.62 7.04 3.00
C LYS A 131 1.59 8.05 2.39
N GLN A 132 1.60 9.29 2.88
CA GLN A 132 2.50 10.33 2.37
C GLN A 132 3.98 9.94 2.55
N HIS A 133 4.30 9.30 3.67
CA HIS A 133 5.65 8.79 3.91
C HIS A 133 6.04 7.66 2.94
N ILE A 134 5.14 6.71 2.66
CA ILE A 134 5.38 5.65 1.67
C ILE A 134 5.60 6.26 0.28
N ILE A 135 4.73 7.17 -0.16
CA ILE A 135 4.85 7.83 -1.47
C ILE A 135 6.20 8.53 -1.60
N ALA A 136 6.54 9.40 -0.64
CA ALA A 136 7.81 10.12 -0.67
C ALA A 136 9.03 9.19 -0.66
N THR A 137 8.98 8.08 0.09
CA THR A 137 10.10 7.12 0.17
C THR A 137 10.33 6.40 -1.15
N PHE A 138 9.25 6.01 -1.85
CA PHE A 138 9.37 5.32 -3.14
C PHE A 138 9.74 6.30 -4.27
N ASP A 139 9.20 7.53 -4.27
CA ASP A 139 9.57 8.57 -5.24
C ASP A 139 11.06 8.97 -5.17
N ASP A 140 11.67 8.88 -3.98
CA ASP A 140 13.10 9.13 -3.77
C ASP A 140 14.01 7.95 -4.17
N ALA A 141 13.46 6.74 -4.24
CA ALA A 141 14.21 5.49 -4.42
C ALA A 141 14.19 4.97 -5.87
N PHE A 142 13.06 5.11 -6.58
CA PHE A 142 12.84 4.60 -7.93
C PHE A 142 12.59 5.72 -8.95
#